data_AF-A0AAE8S872-F1
#
_entry.id   AF-A0AAE8S872-F1
#
_cell.length_a   1.000
_cell.length_b   1.000
_cell.length_c   1.000
_cell.angle_alpha   90.00
_cell.angle_beta   90.00
_cell.angle_gamma   90.00
#
_symmetry.space_group_name_H-M   'P 1'
#
loop_
_entity.id
_entity.type
_entity.pdbx_description
1 polymer ?
#
loop_
_entity_poly.entity_id
_entity_poly.type
_entity_poly.pdbx_seq_one_letter_code
_entity_poly.pdbx_strand_id
1 'polypeptide(L)'
;MRKAFLLLFVLLMSVSFTSTAYASKARKMTVTATAYNSVRAQTNSNPSIAAWGDRLKPGMKAIAVSRDLLGKGLKRGTKVKISGLPGEYVVLDKMHHRWRNKIDIYMGKDIRAAKQWGRRKVTLTVL
;
A
#
# COMPACT_ATOMS: atom_id res chain seq x y z
N MET A 1 55.31 25.97 -16.26
CA MET A 1 54.11 25.75 -17.10
C MET A 1 53.40 24.41 -16.85
N ARG A 2 54.10 23.30 -16.60
CA ARG A 2 53.47 21.97 -16.41
C ARG A 2 52.65 21.78 -15.11
N LYS A 3 53.00 22.49 -14.02
CA LYS A 3 52.30 22.42 -12.72
C LYS A 3 50.94 23.16 -12.71
N ALA A 4 50.80 24.23 -13.49
CA ALA A 4 49.54 24.97 -13.61
C ALA A 4 48.48 24.18 -14.41
N PHE A 5 48.93 23.35 -15.37
CA PHE A 5 48.05 22.49 -16.17
C PHE A 5 47.48 21.31 -15.35
N LEU A 6 48.25 20.76 -14.40
CA LEU A 6 47.77 19.72 -13.50
C LEU A 6 46.72 20.23 -12.50
N LEU A 7 46.84 21.46 -12.00
CA LEU A 7 45.87 22.04 -11.08
C LEU A 7 44.52 22.32 -11.76
N LEU A 8 44.53 22.70 -13.04
CA LEU A 8 43.31 22.90 -13.82
C LEU A 8 42.58 21.57 -14.12
N PHE A 9 43.32 20.47 -14.30
CA PHE A 9 42.76 19.15 -14.57
C PHE A 9 42.09 18.53 -13.32
N VAL A 10 42.64 18.79 -12.12
CA VAL A 10 42.04 18.34 -10.85
C VAL A 10 40.78 19.12 -10.50
N LEU A 11 40.70 20.40 -10.87
CA LEU A 11 39.50 21.24 -10.64
C LEU A 11 38.32 20.87 -11.57
N LEU A 12 38.59 20.27 -12.74
CA LEU A 12 37.58 19.81 -13.69
C LEU A 12 36.97 18.44 -13.32
N MET A 13 37.66 17.63 -12.51
CA MET A 13 37.17 16.33 -12.02
C MET A 13 36.31 16.43 -10.75
N SER A 14 36.32 17.55 -10.05
CA SER A 14 35.52 17.76 -8.83
C SER A 14 34.09 18.25 -9.09
N VAL A 15 33.72 18.56 -10.34
CA VAL A 15 32.39 19.13 -10.68
C VAL A 15 31.34 18.06 -11.00
N SER A 16 31.74 16.80 -11.17
CA SER A 16 30.85 15.75 -11.72
C SER A 16 30.46 14.69 -10.70
N PHE A 17 29.91 15.09 -9.56
CA PHE A 17 29.18 14.15 -8.68
C PHE A 17 27.93 14.80 -8.08
N THR A 18 27.15 15.51 -8.91
CA THR A 18 25.77 15.83 -8.56
C THR A 18 24.91 14.60 -8.83
N SER A 19 24.87 13.69 -7.86
CA SER A 19 23.89 12.62 -7.81
C SER A 19 22.50 13.24 -7.69
N THR A 20 21.85 13.46 -8.83
CA THR A 20 20.42 13.78 -8.86
C THR A 20 19.67 12.54 -8.38
N ALA A 21 19.38 12.50 -7.08
CA ALA A 21 18.49 11.50 -6.51
C ALA A 21 17.10 11.75 -7.11
N TYR A 22 16.79 11.08 -8.22
CA TYR A 22 15.45 11.03 -8.78
C TYR A 22 14.54 10.35 -7.76
N ALA A 23 13.91 11.15 -6.90
CA ALA A 23 12.85 10.67 -6.02
C ALA A 23 11.74 10.09 -6.90
N SER A 24 11.54 8.77 -6.84
CA SER A 24 10.50 8.11 -7.62
C SER A 24 9.15 8.67 -7.19
N LYS A 25 8.36 9.16 -8.15
CA LYS A 25 7.03 9.72 -7.87
C LYS A 25 6.15 8.60 -7.29
N ALA A 26 5.67 8.80 -6.05
CA ALA A 26 4.82 7.81 -5.38
C ALA A 26 3.59 7.46 -6.24
N ARG A 27 3.37 6.17 -6.50
CA ARG A 27 2.27 5.69 -7.35
C ARG A 27 0.95 5.84 -6.61
N LYS A 28 0.03 6.61 -7.19
CA LYS A 28 -1.32 6.84 -6.64
C LYS A 28 -2.40 6.19 -7.50
N MET A 29 -3.50 5.76 -6.87
CA MET A 29 -4.67 5.22 -7.59
C MET A 29 -5.97 5.42 -6.81
N THR A 30 -7.05 5.74 -7.52
CA THR A 30 -8.39 5.89 -6.93
C THR A 30 -9.17 4.58 -7.03
N VAL A 31 -9.59 4.05 -5.88
CA VAL A 31 -10.28 2.77 -5.75
C VAL A 31 -11.59 2.93 -5.00
N THR A 32 -12.50 1.97 -5.12
CA THR A 32 -13.61 1.83 -4.18
C THR A 32 -13.14 1.11 -2.93
N ALA A 33 -13.36 1.68 -1.76
CA ALA A 33 -13.11 1.06 -0.47
C ALA A 33 -14.41 0.73 0.25
N THR A 34 -14.45 -0.47 0.84
CA THR A 34 -15.39 -0.84 1.91
C THR A 34 -14.59 -1.22 3.14
N ALA A 35 -15.29 -1.62 4.21
CA ALA A 35 -14.69 -2.16 5.40
C ALA A 35 -15.36 -3.50 5.76
N TYR A 36 -14.59 -4.41 6.34
CA TYR A 36 -15.05 -5.69 6.85
C TYR A 36 -14.47 -5.99 8.24
N ASN A 37 -15.08 -6.94 8.93
CA ASN A 37 -14.68 -7.38 10.26
C ASN A 37 -14.54 -8.89 10.32
N SER A 38 -13.69 -9.35 11.23
CA SER A 38 -13.51 -10.77 11.56
C SER A 38 -14.44 -11.18 12.70
N VAL A 39 -15.76 -11.07 12.49
CA VAL A 39 -16.77 -11.51 13.48
C VAL A 39 -17.32 -12.87 13.10
N ARG A 40 -17.43 -13.77 14.09
CA ARG A 40 -17.89 -15.16 13.89
C ARG A 40 -19.25 -15.24 13.19
N ALA A 41 -20.15 -14.30 13.47
CA ALA A 41 -21.47 -14.20 12.83
C ALA A 41 -21.42 -13.94 11.30
N GLN A 42 -20.24 -13.62 10.74
CA GLN A 42 -20.05 -13.34 9.31
C GLN A 42 -19.11 -14.35 8.61
N THR A 43 -18.71 -15.45 9.26
CA THR A 43 -17.73 -16.41 8.69
C THR A 43 -18.02 -17.86 9.04
N ASN A 44 -17.87 -18.77 8.08
CA ASN A 44 -18.28 -20.17 8.21
C ASN A 44 -17.26 -21.12 8.88
N SER A 45 -16.02 -20.70 9.15
CA SER A 45 -15.03 -21.62 9.73
C SER A 45 -13.84 -20.97 10.44
N ASN A 46 -13.22 -19.90 9.90
CA ASN A 46 -12.15 -19.18 10.63
C ASN A 46 -11.95 -17.72 10.15
N PRO A 47 -12.51 -16.71 10.84
CA PRO A 47 -12.53 -15.32 10.37
C PRO A 47 -11.18 -14.62 10.34
N SER A 48 -10.15 -15.21 10.94
CA SER A 48 -8.83 -14.61 11.13
C SER A 48 -7.79 -15.08 10.12
N ILE A 49 -8.14 -15.91 9.14
CA ILE A 49 -7.20 -16.40 8.12
C ILE A 49 -7.56 -15.78 6.77
N ALA A 50 -6.63 -15.00 6.21
CA ALA A 50 -6.76 -14.43 4.87
C ALA A 50 -6.59 -15.50 3.78
N ALA A 51 -6.95 -15.19 2.52
CA ALA A 51 -6.87 -16.14 1.41
C ALA A 51 -5.45 -16.58 1.04
N TRP A 52 -4.41 -15.92 1.60
CA TRP A 52 -3.01 -16.33 1.48
C TRP A 52 -2.46 -17.05 2.72
N GLY A 53 -3.30 -17.35 3.71
CA GLY A 53 -2.92 -18.02 4.96
C GLY A 53 -2.41 -17.08 6.06
N ASP A 54 -2.36 -15.77 5.81
CA ASP A 54 -1.97 -14.79 6.83
C ASP A 54 -2.98 -14.75 7.98
N ARG A 55 -2.48 -14.79 9.23
CA ARG A 55 -3.31 -14.66 10.42
C ARG A 55 -3.53 -13.18 10.76
N LEU A 56 -4.76 -12.72 10.60
CA LEU A 56 -5.21 -11.38 10.97
C LEU A 56 -5.57 -11.32 12.46
N LYS A 57 -5.05 -10.31 13.15
CA LYS A 57 -5.35 -9.99 14.55
C LYS A 57 -6.05 -8.62 14.62
N PRO A 58 -7.07 -8.42 15.46
CA PRO A 58 -7.69 -7.12 15.63
C PRO A 58 -6.64 -6.02 15.89
N GLY A 59 -6.82 -4.86 15.24
CA GLY A 59 -5.85 -3.75 15.27
C GLY A 59 -4.82 -3.77 14.14
N MET A 60 -4.70 -4.88 13.39
CA MET A 60 -3.85 -4.91 12.19
C MET A 60 -4.39 -3.97 11.10
N LYS A 61 -3.50 -3.15 10.55
CA LYS A 61 -3.79 -2.33 9.37
C LYS A 61 -3.60 -3.16 8.11
N ALA A 62 -4.61 -3.97 7.80
CA ALA A 62 -4.61 -4.87 6.66
C ALA A 62 -5.70 -4.49 5.65
N ILE A 63 -5.44 -4.76 4.37
CA ILE A 63 -6.44 -4.66 3.32
C ILE A 63 -6.51 -5.92 2.47
N ALA A 64 -7.72 -6.23 2.01
CA ALA A 64 -7.97 -7.14 0.90
C ALA A 64 -8.05 -6.32 -0.39
N VAL A 65 -7.46 -6.81 -1.49
CA VAL A 65 -7.48 -6.13 -2.79
C VAL A 65 -8.12 -6.98 -3.88
N SER A 66 -8.80 -6.35 -4.84
CA SER A 66 -9.31 -7.04 -6.01
C SER A 66 -8.18 -7.55 -6.91
N ARG A 67 -8.43 -8.63 -7.65
CA ARG A 67 -7.38 -9.32 -8.43
C ARG A 67 -6.76 -8.44 -9.52
N ASP A 68 -7.53 -7.52 -10.12
CA ASP A 68 -7.01 -6.55 -11.09
C ASP A 68 -6.01 -5.56 -10.47
N LEU A 69 -6.17 -5.25 -9.18
CA LEU A 69 -5.23 -4.40 -8.45
C LEU A 69 -3.90 -5.11 -8.14
N LEU A 70 -3.92 -6.45 -7.99
CA LEU A 70 -2.69 -7.26 -7.92
C LEU A 70 -1.85 -7.06 -9.20
N GLY A 71 -2.51 -7.08 -10.37
CA GLY A 71 -1.88 -6.82 -11.68
C GLY A 71 -1.34 -5.40 -11.81
N LYS A 72 -1.93 -4.43 -11.11
CA LYS A 72 -1.42 -3.05 -11.00
C LYS A 72 -0.33 -2.89 -9.94
N GLY A 73 0.16 -4.00 -9.38
CA GLY A 73 1.30 -4.02 -8.46
C GLY A 73 0.95 -3.81 -6.98
N LEU A 74 -0.30 -3.94 -6.57
CA LEU A 74 -0.67 -4.08 -5.15
C LEU A 74 -0.53 -5.55 -4.74
N LYS A 75 0.69 -6.08 -4.74
CA LYS A 75 0.96 -7.50 -4.43
C LYS A 75 0.84 -7.75 -2.91
N ARG A 76 0.85 -9.03 -2.50
CA ARG A 76 0.94 -9.40 -1.08
C ARG A 76 2.15 -8.72 -0.43
N GLY A 77 1.95 -8.11 0.73
CA GLY A 77 2.99 -7.38 1.47
C GLY A 77 3.19 -5.93 1.02
N THR A 78 2.58 -5.48 -0.09
CA THR A 78 2.67 -4.08 -0.50
C THR A 78 2.08 -3.16 0.58
N LYS A 79 2.82 -2.11 0.93
CA LYS A 79 2.38 -1.08 1.87
C LYS A 79 1.72 0.07 1.12
N VAL A 80 0.63 0.57 1.68
CA VAL A 80 -0.10 1.72 1.13
C VAL A 80 -0.54 2.67 2.23
N LYS A 81 -0.62 3.96 1.89
CA LYS A 81 -1.43 4.94 2.64
C LYS A 81 -2.80 5.06 2.00
N ILE A 82 -3.84 5.14 2.82
CA ILE A 82 -5.23 5.31 2.39
C ILE A 82 -5.67 6.73 2.77
N SER A 83 -6.10 7.53 1.80
CA SER A 83 -6.57 8.89 2.06
C SER A 83 -7.69 8.90 3.11
N GLY A 84 -7.52 9.71 4.16
CA GLY A 84 -8.50 9.83 5.24
C GLY A 84 -8.40 8.76 6.33
N LEU A 85 -7.41 7.86 6.28
CA LEU A 85 -7.11 6.92 7.36
C LEU A 85 -5.66 7.05 7.83
N PRO A 86 -5.41 6.96 9.15
CA PRO A 86 -4.08 7.13 9.69
C PRO A 86 -3.19 5.90 9.47
N GLY A 87 -1.92 6.17 9.17
CA GLY A 87 -0.85 5.17 9.08
C GLY A 87 -0.82 4.35 7.78
N GLU A 88 -0.07 3.25 7.84
CA GLU A 88 0.22 2.39 6.69
C GLU A 88 -0.56 1.08 6.78
N TYR A 89 -1.08 0.64 5.65
CA TYR A 89 -1.84 -0.59 5.51
C TYR A 89 -1.08 -1.56 4.62
N VAL A 90 -1.17 -2.85 4.97
CA VAL A 90 -0.49 -3.93 4.24
C VAL A 90 -1.52 -4.74 3.46
N VAL A 91 -1.21 -5.03 2.19
CA VAL A 91 -2.00 -5.96 1.38
C VAL A 91 -1.76 -7.38 1.90
N LEU A 92 -2.72 -7.94 2.61
CA LEU A 92 -2.63 -9.28 3.21
C LEU A 92 -3.71 -10.24 2.71
N ASP A 93 -4.62 -9.78 1.85
CA ASP A 93 -5.66 -10.63 1.31
C ASP A 93 -6.05 -10.26 -0.13
N LYS A 94 -6.69 -11.20 -0.83
CA LYS A 94 -7.25 -11.02 -2.16
C LYS A 94 -8.75 -11.27 -2.16
N MET A 95 -9.49 -10.41 -2.84
CA MET A 95 -10.94 -10.52 -2.96
C MET A 95 -11.36 -11.50 -4.06
N HIS A 96 -12.62 -11.97 -4.01
CA HIS A 96 -13.26 -12.75 -5.07
C HIS A 96 -13.14 -12.09 -6.46
N HIS A 97 -13.05 -12.89 -7.52
CA HIS A 97 -12.67 -12.43 -8.87
C HIS A 97 -13.74 -11.58 -9.55
N ARG A 98 -14.94 -11.47 -8.97
CA ARG A 98 -15.99 -10.56 -9.45
C ARG A 98 -15.68 -9.09 -9.16
N TRP A 99 -14.85 -8.81 -8.16
CA TRP A 99 -14.54 -7.45 -7.75
C TRP A 99 -13.47 -6.84 -8.65
N ARG A 100 -13.62 -5.54 -8.94
CA ARG A 100 -12.72 -4.73 -9.78
C ARG A 100 -12.47 -3.39 -9.14
N ASN A 101 -11.23 -2.88 -9.25
CA ASN A 101 -10.79 -1.60 -8.71
C ASN A 101 -11.28 -1.34 -7.27
N LYS A 102 -11.21 -2.37 -6.42
CA LYS A 102 -11.83 -2.40 -5.10
C LYS A 102 -10.88 -2.92 -4.04
N ILE A 103 -10.93 -2.29 -2.87
CA ILE A 103 -10.32 -2.80 -1.64
C ILE A 103 -11.37 -3.05 -0.57
N ASP A 104 -10.98 -3.81 0.45
CA ASP A 104 -11.72 -3.98 1.70
C ASP A 104 -10.79 -3.78 2.89
N ILE A 105 -11.15 -2.86 3.78
CA ILE A 105 -10.31 -2.46 4.91
C ILE A 105 -10.68 -3.29 6.13
N TYR A 106 -9.68 -3.94 6.72
CA TYR A 106 -9.89 -4.72 7.92
C TYR A 106 -10.05 -3.81 9.14
N MET A 107 -11.21 -3.88 9.80
CA MET A 107 -11.54 -3.08 11.00
C MET A 107 -11.52 -3.92 12.29
N GLY A 108 -10.84 -5.09 12.27
CA GLY A 108 -10.80 -5.95 13.44
C GLY A 108 -12.18 -6.46 13.84
N LYS A 109 -12.56 -6.22 15.10
CA LYS A 109 -13.87 -6.55 15.67
C LYS A 109 -14.83 -5.36 15.76
N ASP A 110 -14.41 -4.17 15.33
CA ASP A 110 -15.23 -2.96 15.43
C ASP A 110 -16.25 -2.88 14.28
N ILE A 111 -17.44 -3.44 14.53
CA ILE A 111 -18.55 -3.44 13.59
C ILE A 111 -19.07 -2.01 13.34
N ARG A 112 -19.02 -1.14 14.36
CA ARG A 112 -19.52 0.24 14.23
C ARG A 112 -18.63 1.03 13.27
N ALA A 113 -17.31 0.90 13.40
CA ALA A 113 -16.36 1.52 12.49
C ALA A 113 -16.57 1.09 11.04
N ALA A 114 -16.80 -0.20 10.78
CA ALA A 114 -17.06 -0.67 9.41
C ALA A 114 -18.38 -0.14 8.84
N LYS A 115 -19.45 -0.07 9.64
CA LYS A 115 -20.73 0.51 9.23
C LYS A 115 -20.61 2.02 8.95
N GLN A 116 -19.96 2.76 9.83
CA GLN A 116 -19.73 4.20 9.65
C GLN A 116 -18.83 4.50 8.44
N TRP A 117 -17.88 3.60 8.16
CA TRP A 117 -17.05 3.71 6.96
C TRP A 117 -17.88 3.56 5.68
N GLY A 118 -18.74 2.55 5.60
CA GLY A 118 -19.58 2.32 4.42
C GLY A 118 -18.78 2.08 3.13
N ARG A 119 -19.39 2.39 1.98
CA ARG A 119 -18.73 2.28 0.66
C ARG A 119 -18.38 3.68 0.17
N ARG A 120 -17.10 3.93 -0.11
CA ARG A 120 -16.63 5.22 -0.61
C ARG A 120 -15.45 5.09 -1.57
N LYS A 121 -15.15 6.16 -2.30
CA LYS A 121 -13.91 6.25 -3.09
C LYS A 121 -12.78 6.77 -2.20
N VAL A 122 -11.59 6.21 -2.36
CA VAL A 122 -10.37 6.64 -1.67
C VAL A 122 -9.19 6.63 -2.63
N THR A 123 -8.18 7.42 -2.32
CA THR A 123 -6.89 7.41 -3.02
C THR A 123 -5.91 6.58 -2.21
N LEU A 124 -5.33 5.58 -2.87
CA LEU A 124 -4.19 4.83 -2.37
C LEU A 124 -2.90 5.51 -2.83
N THR A 125 -1.92 5.58 -1.93
CA THR A 125 -0.53 5.92 -2.26
C THR A 125 0.34 4.71 -1.91
N VAL A 126 0.98 4.12 -2.92
CA VAL A 126 1.92 3.00 -2.73
C VAL A 126 3.23 3.53 -2.17
N LEU A 127 3.76 2.84 -1.17
CA LEU A 127 5.02 3.15 -0.49
C LEU A 127 6.17 2.27 -1.01
#